data_AF-A0A7W1NXC8-F1
#
_entry.id   AF-A0A7W1NXC8-F1
#
_cell.length_a   1.000
_cell.length_b   1.000
_cell.length_c   1.000
_cell.angle_alpha   90.00
_cell.angle_beta   90.00
_cell.angle_gamma   90.00
#
_symmetry.space_group_name_H-M   'P 1'
#
loop_
_entity.id
_entity.type
_entity.pdbx_description
1 polymer ?
#
loop_
_entity_poly.entity_id
_entity_poly.type
_entity_poly.pdbx_seq_one_letter_code
_entity_poly.pdbx_strand_id
1 'polypeptide(L)'
;PWLMATGEDLRYPGTEGGKTKWQDRLVQKYIEKFVNAMPMYPEISDHFVQGMNLLQPPTSLFQPAILLKVVSNMLSRKKTVAQEPLDVPISEVHSKTPTPLA
;
A
#
# COMPACT_ATOMS: atom_id res chain seq x y z
N PRO A 1 0.02 3.87 -15.64
CA PRO A 1 -1.19 3.09 -15.22
C PRO A 1 -2.07 3.89 -14.25
N TRP A 2 -2.86 4.83 -14.77
CA TRP A 2 -3.73 5.71 -13.98
C TRP A 2 -5.01 5.02 -13.51
N LEU A 3 -5.42 3.93 -14.18
CA LEU A 3 -6.68 3.24 -13.91
C LEU A 3 -6.80 2.69 -12.49
N MET A 4 -5.69 2.20 -11.91
CA MET A 4 -5.66 1.78 -10.49
C MET A 4 -5.84 2.97 -9.54
N ALA A 5 -5.17 4.09 -9.82
CA ALA A 5 -5.28 5.30 -9.01
C ALA A 5 -6.68 5.92 -9.09
N THR A 6 -7.31 5.93 -10.27
CA THR A 6 -8.69 6.42 -10.45
C THR A 6 -9.75 5.46 -9.89
N GLY A 7 -9.44 4.16 -9.78
CA GLY A 7 -10.34 3.17 -9.19
C GLY A 7 -10.37 3.21 -7.66
N GLU A 8 -9.35 3.77 -7.00
CA GLU A 8 -9.36 3.99 -5.55
C GLU A 8 -10.46 4.99 -5.14
N ASP A 9 -10.76 5.97 -5.99
CA ASP A 9 -11.81 6.94 -5.74
C ASP A 9 -13.20 6.28 -5.61
N LEU A 10 -13.41 5.12 -6.26
CA LEU A 10 -14.64 4.32 -6.13
C LEU A 10 -14.82 3.65 -4.76
N ARG A 11 -13.83 3.74 -3.86
CA ARG A 11 -13.99 3.30 -2.46
C ARG A 11 -14.86 4.27 -1.66
N TYR A 12 -14.93 5.54 -2.06
CA TYR A 12 -15.67 6.56 -1.34
C TYR A 12 -17.13 6.61 -1.80
N PRO A 13 -18.12 6.55 -0.89
CA PRO A 13 -19.54 6.53 -1.25
C PRO A 13 -20.04 7.77 -2.00
N GLY A 14 -19.33 8.89 -1.91
CA GLY A 14 -19.70 10.17 -2.52
C GLY A 14 -19.19 10.36 -3.95
N THR A 15 -18.49 9.37 -4.53
CA THR A 15 -17.86 9.51 -5.84
C THR A 15 -18.89 9.44 -6.96
N GLU A 16 -19.02 10.52 -7.73
CA GLU A 16 -19.89 10.59 -8.91
C GLU A 16 -19.14 10.07 -10.15
N GLY A 17 -19.82 9.29 -11.01
CA GLY A 17 -19.28 8.89 -12.32
C GLY A 17 -18.86 7.42 -12.46
N GLY A 18 -18.86 6.62 -11.40
CA GLY A 18 -18.59 5.19 -11.49
C GLY A 18 -19.34 4.35 -10.46
N LYS A 19 -19.94 3.23 -10.90
CA LYS A 19 -20.50 2.23 -9.98
C LYS A 19 -19.38 1.28 -9.57
N THR A 20 -19.15 1.12 -8.27
CA THR A 20 -18.24 0.09 -7.75
C THR A 20 -18.68 -1.27 -8.26
N LYS A 21 -17.87 -1.91 -9.11
CA LYS A 21 -18.11 -3.29 -9.54
C LYS A 21 -17.43 -4.25 -8.57
N TRP A 22 -17.82 -5.52 -8.63
CA TRP A 22 -17.20 -6.56 -7.82
C TRP A 22 -15.71 -6.73 -8.15
N GLN A 23 -15.31 -6.50 -9.41
CA GLN A 23 -13.91 -6.54 -9.82
C GLN A 23 -13.07 -5.46 -9.11
N ASP A 24 -13.61 -4.25 -8.97
CA ASP A 24 -12.90 -3.14 -8.32
C ASP A 24 -12.62 -3.47 -6.85
N ARG A 25 -13.61 -4.04 -6.16
CA ARG A 25 -13.47 -4.52 -4.78
C ARG A 25 -12.42 -5.63 -4.66
N LEU A 26 -12.36 -6.53 -5.63
CA LEU A 26 -11.37 -7.61 -5.64
C LEU A 26 -9.95 -7.05 -5.77
N VAL A 27 -9.74 -6.11 -6.68
CA VAL A 27 -8.44 -5.45 -6.90
C VAL A 27 -8.05 -4.64 -5.67
N GLN A 28 -8.95 -3.84 -5.11
CA GLN A 28 -8.69 -3.07 -3.88
C GLN A 28 -8.27 -3.98 -2.72
N LYS A 29 -9.01 -5.07 -2.49
CA LYS A 29 -8.68 -6.06 -1.46
C LYS A 29 -7.34 -6.73 -1.73
N TYR A 30 -7.01 -7.03 -2.98
CA TYR A 30 -5.70 -7.57 -3.34
C TYR A 30 -4.57 -6.59 -3.00
N ILE A 31 -4.72 -5.32 -3.37
CA ILE A 31 -3.70 -4.28 -3.09
C ILE A 31 -3.50 -4.09 -1.58
N GLU A 32 -4.58 -4.06 -0.78
CA GLU A 32 -4.45 -4.05 0.68
C GLU A 32 -3.58 -5.21 1.18
N LYS A 33 -3.81 -6.42 0.67
CA LYS A 33 -3.07 -7.62 1.09
C LYS A 33 -1.64 -7.62 0.58
N PHE A 34 -1.42 -7.10 -0.62
CA PHE A 34 -0.10 -6.92 -1.20
C PHE A 34 0.76 -6.00 -0.31
N VAL A 35 0.25 -4.83 0.07
CA VAL A 35 0.95 -3.88 0.94
C VAL A 35 1.22 -4.49 2.33
N ASN A 36 0.27 -5.24 2.88
CA ASN A 36 0.47 -5.97 4.13
C ASN A 36 1.52 -7.11 4.03
N ALA A 37 1.77 -7.63 2.83
CA ALA A 37 2.75 -8.70 2.60
C ALA A 37 4.17 -8.18 2.35
N MET A 38 4.32 -6.95 1.85
CA MET A 38 5.62 -6.34 1.55
C MET A 38 6.67 -6.47 2.68
N PRO A 39 6.35 -6.25 3.97
CA PRO A 39 7.33 -6.36 5.06
C PRO A 39 7.85 -7.80 5.27
N MET A 40 7.09 -8.81 4.85
CA MET A 40 7.43 -10.23 5.08
C MET A 40 8.16 -10.87 3.89
N TYR A 41 8.04 -10.29 2.69
CA TYR A 41 8.64 -10.83 1.48
C TYR A 41 9.41 -9.74 0.73
N PRO A 42 10.75 -9.70 0.85
CA PRO A 42 11.59 -8.72 0.17
C PRO A 42 11.39 -8.69 -1.34
N GLU A 43 11.14 -9.84 -1.97
CA GLU A 43 10.90 -9.96 -3.41
C GLU A 43 9.64 -9.21 -3.85
N ILE A 44 8.59 -9.19 -3.03
CA ILE A 44 7.36 -8.44 -3.32
C ILE A 44 7.65 -6.94 -3.32
N SER A 45 8.46 -6.48 -2.36
CA SER A 45 8.88 -5.08 -2.26
C SER A 45 9.77 -4.67 -3.44
N ASP A 46 10.66 -5.54 -3.88
CA ASP A 46 11.53 -5.29 -5.05
C ASP A 46 10.71 -5.19 -6.34
N HIS A 47 9.79 -6.12 -6.59
CA HIS A 47 8.86 -6.04 -7.72
C HIS A 47 7.99 -4.77 -7.68
N PHE A 48 7.56 -4.35 -6.48
CA PHE A 48 6.83 -3.10 -6.31
C PHE A 48 7.66 -1.88 -6.74
N VAL A 49 8.90 -1.78 -6.25
CA VAL A 49 9.82 -0.67 -6.60
C VAL A 49 10.14 -0.69 -8.10
N GLN A 50 10.39 -1.86 -8.68
CA GLN A 50 10.64 -1.99 -10.12
C GLN A 50 9.42 -1.60 -10.96
N GLY A 51 8.22 -1.99 -10.53
CA GLY A 51 6.96 -1.61 -11.19
C GLY A 51 6.65 -0.11 -11.06
N MET A 52 6.92 0.50 -9.90
CA MET A 52 6.79 1.94 -9.68
C MET A 52 7.74 2.75 -10.56
N ASN A 53 8.98 2.26 -10.72
CA ASN A 53 9.98 2.87 -11.60
C ASN A 53 9.82 2.47 -13.08
N LEU A 54 8.75 1.74 -13.43
CA LEU A 54 8.45 1.29 -14.79
C LEU A 54 9.57 0.42 -15.42
N LEU A 55 10.45 -0.15 -14.60
CA LEU A 55 11.46 -1.11 -15.03
C LEU A 55 10.83 -2.44 -15.44
N GLN A 56 9.66 -2.73 -14.86
CA GLN A 56 8.82 -3.86 -15.24
C GLN A 56 7.40 -3.37 -15.53
N PRO A 57 6.64 -4.07 -16.40
CA PRO A 57 5.25 -3.73 -16.62
C PRO A 57 4.48 -3.88 -15.29
N PRO A 58 3.54 -2.98 -14.96
CA PRO A 58 2.79 -3.02 -13.69
C PRO A 58 1.92 -4.29 -13.56
N THR A 59 1.70 -5.01 -14.66
CA THR A 59 1.05 -6.33 -14.65
C THR A 59 1.90 -7.41 -13.99
N SER A 60 3.22 -7.19 -13.83
CA SER A 60 4.12 -8.12 -13.14
C SER A 60 3.70 -8.35 -11.69
N LEU A 61 3.11 -7.35 -11.03
CA LEU A 61 2.58 -7.46 -9.67
C LEU A 61 1.51 -8.55 -9.56
N PHE A 62 0.75 -8.78 -10.62
CA PHE A 62 -0.33 -9.77 -10.68
C PHE A 62 0.12 -11.15 -11.18
N GLN A 63 1.43 -11.42 -11.20
CA GLN A 63 1.93 -12.74 -11.56
C GLN A 63 1.51 -13.81 -10.54
N PRO A 64 1.22 -15.05 -10.97
CA PRO A 64 0.77 -16.12 -10.09
C PRO A 64 1.71 -16.37 -8.91
N ALA A 65 3.03 -16.26 -9.12
CA ALA A 65 4.04 -16.43 -8.07
C ALA A 65 3.89 -15.42 -6.93
N ILE A 66 3.62 -14.15 -7.25
CA ILE A 66 3.41 -13.08 -6.27
C ILE A 66 2.05 -13.27 -5.59
N LEU A 67 1.00 -13.60 -6.36
CA LEU A 67 -0.33 -13.89 -5.81
C LEU A 67 -0.29 -14.99 -4.75
N LEU A 68 0.40 -16.10 -5.02
CA LEU A 68 0.51 -17.22 -4.08
C LEU A 68 1.20 -16.80 -2.78
N LYS A 69 2.22 -15.95 -2.83
CA LYS A 69 2.91 -15.43 -1.64
C LYS A 69 1.98 -14.53 -0.81
N VAL A 70 1.24 -13.63 -1.47
CA VAL A 70 0.26 -12.75 -0.82
C VAL A 70 -0.85 -13.57 -0.15
N VAL A 71 -1.37 -14.61 -0.83
CA VAL A 71 -2.42 -15.48 -0.28
C VAL A 71 -1.88 -16.38 0.85
N SER A 72 -0.67 -16.92 0.71
CA SER A 72 -0.01 -17.71 1.76
C SER A 72 0.18 -16.89 3.04
N ASN A 73 0.54 -15.61 2.91
CA ASN A 73 0.62 -14.69 4.03
C ASN A 73 -0.74 -14.46 4.72
N MET A 74 -1.82 -14.37 3.94
CA MET A 74 -3.18 -14.26 4.51
C MET A 74 -3.53 -15.44 5.40
N LEU A 75 -3.09 -16.65 5.02
CA LEU A 75 -3.30 -17.87 5.80
C LEU A 75 -2.34 -17.98 6.99
N SER A 76 -1.15 -17.40 6.88
CA SER A 76 -0.09 -17.49 7.88
C SER A 76 -0.18 -16.44 8.99
N ARG A 77 -1.14 -15.50 8.93
CA ARG A 77 -1.32 -14.40 9.91
C ARG A 77 -1.89 -14.91 11.25
N LYS A 78 -1.09 -15.71 11.97
CA LYS A 78 -1.17 -15.92 13.42
C LYS A 78 0.08 -15.34 14.09
N LYS A 79 0.12 -14.03 14.21
CA LYS A 79 0.81 -13.30 15.30
C LYS A 79 0.47 -11.83 15.17
N THR A 80 -0.54 -11.40 15.93
CA THR A 80 -0.74 -10.00 16.26
C THR A 80 0.51 -9.54 17.00
N VAL A 81 1.38 -8.79 16.35
CA VAL A 81 2.36 -7.97 17.05
C VAL A 81 1.55 -6.79 17.58
N ALA A 82 1.36 -6.75 18.89
CA ALA A 82 0.76 -5.60 19.56
C ALA A 82 1.59 -4.38 19.17
N GLN A 83 0.99 -3.45 18.43
CA GLN A 83 1.57 -2.14 18.20
C GLN A 83 1.60 -1.45 19.56
N GLU A 84 2.81 -1.29 20.12
CA GLU A 84 3.02 -0.44 21.28
C GLU A 84 2.74 1.01 20.86
N PRO A 85 1.85 1.74 21.56
CA PRO A 85 1.48 3.09 21.17
C PRO A 85 2.70 4.00 21.23
N LEU A 86 3.00 4.65 20.11
CA LEU A 86 4.00 5.71 20.02
C LEU A 86 3.45 6.96 20.73
N ASP A 87 3.55 7.00 22.06
CA ASP A 87 3.39 8.21 22.86
C ASP A 87 4.64 9.11 22.69
N VAL A 88 4.86 9.61 21.47
CA VAL A 88 5.84 10.67 21.25
C VAL A 88 5.10 12.01 21.34
N PRO A 89 5.29 12.81 22.40
CA PRO A 89 4.62 14.10 22.51
C PRO A 89 5.06 15.03 21.37
N ILE A 90 4.08 15.55 20.63
CA ILE A 90 4.21 16.43 19.44
C ILE A 90 4.94 17.75 19.77
N SER A 91 5.24 18.02 21.04
CA SER A 91 5.82 19.25 21.56
C SER A 91 7.25 19.56 21.08
N GLU A 92 8.01 18.59 20.57
CA GLU A 92 9.44 18.77 20.30
C GLU A 92 9.78 19.25 18.88
N VAL A 93 8.79 19.31 17.97
CA VAL A 93 9.03 19.64 16.55
C VAL A 93 9.20 21.15 16.29
N HIS A 94 8.81 22.06 17.21
CA HIS A 94 8.72 23.49 16.91
C HIS A 94 9.89 24.39 17.37
N SER A 95 11.02 23.84 17.84
CA SER A 95 12.07 24.65 18.51
C SER A 95 13.21 25.17 17.63
N LYS A 96 13.16 25.07 16.29
CA LYS A 96 14.23 25.58 15.42
C LYS A 96 13.72 26.59 14.38
N THR A 97 13.61 27.84 14.79
CA THR A 97 13.63 29.00 13.88
C THR A 97 15.06 29.21 13.34
N PRO A 98 15.27 29.34 12.02
CA PRO A 98 16.53 29.81 11.48
C PRO A 98 16.64 31.34 11.63
N THR A 99 17.74 31.79 12.23
CA THR A 99 18.16 33.19 12.39
C THR A 99 18.25 33.90 11.03
N PRO A 100 17.73 35.14 10.87
CA PRO A 100 17.96 35.91 9.65
C PRO A 100 19.41 36.43 9.65
N LEU A 101 20.13 36.24 8.55
CA LEU A 101 21.41 36.91 8.29
C LEU A 101 21.15 38.42 8.08
N ALA A 102 21.96 39.22 8.77
CA ALA A 102 21.99 40.68 8.75
C ALA A 102 22.43 41.26 7.40
#